data_AF-A0A2D7WQW3-F1
#
_entry.id   AF-A0A2D7WQW3-F1
#
_cell.length_a   1.000
_cell.length_b   1.000
_cell.length_c   1.000
_cell.angle_alpha   90.00
_cell.angle_beta   90.00
_cell.angle_gamma   90.00
#
_symmetry.space_group_name_H-M   'P 1'
#
loop_
_entity.id
_entity.type
_entity.pdbx_description
1 polymer ?
#
loop_
_entity_poly.entity_id
_entity_poly.type
_entity_poly.pdbx_seq_one_letter_code
_entity_poly.pdbx_strand_id
1 'polypeptide(L)' 'MGKTIVWSLFVILFFLHQDLWWWEDSGLVFGFMPIGLAYHAAFSIACAFLGWLAIRFAWPHDLEKFAEEE' A
#
# COMPACT_ATOMS: atom_id res chain seq x y z
N MET A 1 9.10 -13.51 9.91
CA MET A 1 7.90 -13.78 9.09
C MET A 1 7.13 -12.49 8.75
N GLY A 2 6.79 -11.64 9.73
CA GLY A 2 6.07 -10.38 9.50
C GLY A 2 6.73 -9.42 8.49
N LYS A 3 8.05 -9.18 8.62
CA LYS A 3 8.83 -8.36 7.66
C LYS A 3 8.72 -8.87 6.22
N THR A 4 8.80 -10.18 6.01
CA THR A 4 8.70 -10.80 4.67
C THR A 4 7.33 -10.53 4.05
N ILE A 5 6.25 -10.62 4.83
CA ILE A 5 4.89 -10.32 4.34
C ILE A 5 4.78 -8.87 3.90
N VAL A 6 5.30 -7.92 4.70
CA VAL A 6 5.30 -6.49 4.37
C VAL A 6 6.08 -6.23 3.08
N TRP A 7 7.26 -6.83 2.92
CA TRP A 7 8.06 -6.71 1.69
C TRP A 7 7.37 -7.32 0.47
N SER A 8 6.77 -8.50 0.60
CA SER A 8 6.02 -9.11 -0.50
C SER A 8 4.83 -8.25 -0.92
N LEU A 9 4.06 -7.72 0.04
CA LEU A 9 2.95 -6.81 -0.24
C LEU A 9 3.41 -5.51 -0.88
N PHE A 10 4.55 -4.95 -0.44
CA PHE A 10 5.15 -3.77 -1.06
C PHE A 10 5.45 -4.01 -2.54
N VAL A 11 6.10 -5.13 -2.88
CA VAL A 11 6.43 -5.47 -4.27
C VAL A 11 5.15 -5.64 -5.10
N ILE A 12 4.12 -6.29 -4.55
CA ILE A 12 2.82 -6.42 -5.23
C ILE A 12 2.22 -5.05 -5.50
N LEU A 13 2.12 -4.19 -4.48
CA LEU A 13 1.56 -2.84 -4.63
C LEU A 13 2.40 -1.98 -5.59
N PHE A 14 3.72 -2.14 -5.65
CA PHE A 14 4.56 -1.43 -6.61
C PHE A 14 4.16 -1.71 -8.07
N PHE A 15 3.82 -2.96 -8.39
CA PHE A 15 3.32 -3.31 -9.73
C PHE A 15 1.88 -2.83 -9.96
N LEU A 16 1.01 -2.89 -8.94
CA LEU A 16 -0.35 -2.36 -9.06
C LEU A 16 -0.36 -0.83 -9.23
N HIS A 17 0.60 -0.10 -8.66
CA HIS A 17 0.64 1.37 -8.76
C HIS A 17 0.72 1.90 -10.21
N GLN A 18 1.15 1.08 -11.17
CA GLN A 18 1.32 1.52 -12.55
C GLN A 18 -0.01 1.97 -13.16
N ASP A 19 -0.01 3.11 -13.85
CA ASP A 19 -1.22 3.72 -14.43
C ASP A 19 -1.56 3.14 -15.81
N LEU A 20 -1.55 1.81 -15.94
CA LEU A 20 -1.75 1.12 -17.21
C LEU A 20 -3.07 0.33 -17.26
N TRP A 21 -3.62 -0.05 -16.10
CA TRP A 21 -4.67 -1.07 -16.01
C TRP A 21 -6.03 -0.64 -16.60
N TRP A 22 -6.40 0.64 -16.44
CA TRP A 22 -7.68 1.21 -16.88
C TRP A 22 -7.50 2.53 -17.64
N TRP A 23 -6.37 2.70 -18.32
CA TRP A 23 -6.03 3.95 -19.00
C TRP A 23 -7.04 4.34 -20.10
N GLU A 24 -7.57 3.36 -20.83
CA GLU A 24 -8.54 3.58 -21.91
C GLU A 24 -10.01 3.32 -21.50
N ASP A 25 -10.26 3.01 -20.23
CA ASP A 25 -11.59 2.65 -19.75
C ASP A 25 -12.33 3.87 -19.18
N SER A 26 -13.41 4.28 -19.85
CA SER A 26 -14.29 5.36 -19.43
C SER A 26 -15.45 4.90 -18.53
N GLY A 27 -15.42 3.67 -18.05
CA GLY A 27 -16.42 3.08 -17.17
C GLY A 27 -16.58 3.87 -15.87
N LEU A 28 -17.82 3.89 -15.37
CA LEU A 28 -18.16 4.58 -14.13
C LEU A 28 -18.50 3.57 -13.03
N VAL A 29 -17.84 3.72 -11.89
CA VAL A 29 -18.18 3.05 -10.64
C VAL A 29 -19.23 3.87 -9.90
N PHE A 30 -20.27 3.20 -9.38
CA PHE A 30 -21.44 3.82 -8.72
C PHE A 30 -22.18 4.87 -9.58
N GLY A 31 -21.97 4.87 -10.91
CA GLY A 31 -22.63 5.78 -11.84
C GLY A 31 -22.08 7.21 -11.89
N PHE A 32 -20.99 7.52 -11.17
CA PHE A 32 -20.39 8.88 -11.20
C PHE A 32 -18.87 8.92 -11.17
N MET A 33 -18.19 7.88 -10.67
CA MET A 33 -16.75 7.89 -10.46
C MET A 33 -16.01 7.18 -11.60
N PRO A 34 -15.08 7.83 -12.32
CA PRO A 34 -14.26 7.15 -13.33
C PRO A 34 -13.50 5.96 -12.73
N ILE A 35 -13.46 4.84 -13.45
CA ILE A 35 -12.85 3.59 -12.95
C ILE A 35 -11.36 3.73 -12.62
N GLY A 36 -10.60 4.48 -13.43
CA GLY A 36 -9.20 4.80 -13.11
C GLY A 36 -9.04 5.56 -11.79
N LEU A 37 -9.95 6.51 -11.50
CA LEU A 37 -9.95 7.22 -10.22
C LEU A 37 -10.34 6.30 -9.06
N ALA A 38 -11.37 5.47 -9.23
CA ALA A 38 -11.79 4.50 -8.23
C ALA A 38 -10.67 3.50 -7.89
N TYR A 39 -9.93 3.06 -8.91
CA TYR A 39 -8.76 2.21 -8.75
C TYR A 39 -7.69 2.85 -7.88
N HIS A 40 -7.27 4.09 -8.20
CA HIS A 40 -6.24 4.80 -7.44
C HIS A 40 -6.69 5.15 -6.01
N ALA A 41 -7.98 5.42 -5.81
CA ALA A 41 -8.54 5.61 -4.47
C ALA A 41 -8.45 4.32 -3.63
N ALA A 42 -8.84 3.17 -4.20
CA ALA A 42 -8.70 1.87 -3.54
C ALA A 42 -7.23 1.51 -3.29
N PHE A 43 -6.36 1.78 -4.25
CA PHE A 43 -4.91 1.59 -4.12
C PHE A 43 -4.32 2.39 -2.95
N SER A 44 -4.73 3.66 -2.80
CA SER A 44 -4.29 4.52 -1.70
C SER A 44 -4.68 3.95 -0.33
N ILE A 45 -5.89 3.40 -0.21
CA ILE A 45 -6.35 2.71 1.00
C ILE A 45 -5.49 1.47 1.28
N ALA A 46 -5.17 0.68 0.24
CA ALA A 46 -4.30 -0.48 0.37
C ALA A 46 -2.88 -0.10 0.83
N CYS A 47 -2.32 1.01 0.34
CA CYS A 47 -1.04 1.55 0.81
C CYS A 47 -1.08 1.97 2.28
N ALA A 48 -2.16 2.63 2.73
CA ALA A 48 -2.33 2.98 4.14
C ALA A 48 -2.38 1.72 5.02
N PHE A 49 -3.07 0.67 4.56
CA PHE A 49 -3.11 -0.62 5.25
C PHE A 49 -1.73 -1.30 5.30
N LEU A 50 -0.95 -1.26 4.22
CA LEU A 50 0.43 -1.72 4.22
C LEU A 50 1.27 -0.96 5.26
N GLY A 51 1.13 0.36 5.35
CA GLY A 51 1.80 1.17 6.35
C GLY A 51 1.46 0.75 7.79
N TRP A 52 0.17 0.50 8.06
CA TRP A 52 -0.27 -0.04 9.34
C TRP A 52 0.35 -1.41 9.65
N LEU A 53 0.39 -2.33 8.68
CA LEU A 53 1.07 -3.63 8.82
C LEU A 53 2.57 -3.47 9.07
N ALA A 54 3.23 -2.53 8.40
CA ALA A 54 4.66 -2.26 8.58
C ALA A 54 4.96 -1.80 10.01
N ILE A 55 4.17 -0.88 10.56
CA ILE A 55 4.29 -0.45 11.96
C ILE A 55 4.04 -1.63 12.92
N ARG A 56 3.04 -2.47 12.63
CA ARG A 56 2.69 -3.58 13.53
C ARG A 56 3.71 -4.73 13.52
N PHE A 57 4.31 -5.04 12.37
CA PHE A 57 5.06 -6.29 12.16
C PHE A 57 6.51 -6.12 11.73
N ALA A 58 6.90 -4.94 11.23
CA ALA A 58 8.23 -4.68 10.72
C ALA A 58 8.98 -3.55 11.45
N TRP A 59 8.31 -2.86 12.39
CA TRP A 59 8.90 -1.76 13.14
C TRP A 59 10.15 -2.18 13.93
N PRO A 60 11.25 -1.42 13.87
CA PRO A 60 12.53 -1.85 14.41
C PRO A 60 12.69 -1.43 15.88
N HIS A 61 11.92 -2.04 16.79
CA HIS A 61 12.00 -1.73 18.23
C HIS A 61 13.39 -1.92 18.84
N ASP A 62 14.20 -2.85 18.31
CA ASP A 62 15.58 -3.04 18.78
C ASP A 62 16.45 -1.80 18.53
N LEU A 63 16.19 -1.06 17.44
CA LEU A 63 16.90 0.19 17.13
C LEU A 63 16.40 1.35 18.00
N GLU A 64 15.10 1.39 18.32
CA GLU A 64 14.56 2.37 19.28
C GLU A 64 15.20 2.18 20.65
N LYS A 65 15.23 0.92 21.12
CA LYS A 65 15.85 0.58 22.40
C LYS A 65 17.33 0.95 22.44
N PHE A 66 18.09 0.66 21.38
CA PHE A 66 19.48 1.07 21.27
C PHE A 66 19.65 2.60 21.37
N ALA A 67 18.77 3.38 20.73
CA ALA A 67 18.84 4.84 20.73
C ALA A 67 18.39 5.49 22.06
N GLU A 68 17.60 4.79 22.88
CA GLU A 68 17.13 5.26 24.19
C GLU A 68 18.06 4.88 25.35
N GLU A 69 18.91 3.86 25.16
CA GLU A 69 19.88 3.40 26.17
C GLU A 69 21.23 4.17 26.13
N GLU A 70 21.48 4.97 25.08
CA GLU A 70 22.57 5.98 24.99
C GLU A 70 22.09 7.40 25.34
#